data_AF-F7NTG2-F1
#
_entry.id   AF-F7NTG2-F1
#
_cell.length_a   1.000
_cell.length_b   1.000
_cell.length_c   1.000
_cell.angle_alpha   90.00
_cell.angle_beta   90.00
_cell.angle_gamma   90.00
#
_symmetry.space_group_name_H-M   'P 1'
#
loop_
_entity.id
_entity.type
_entity.pdbx_description
1 polymer ?
#
loop_
_entity_poly.entity_id
_entity_poly.type
_entity_poly.pdbx_seq_one_letter_code
_entity_poly.pdbx_strand_id
1 'polypeptide(L)'
;MKYQDWLNEANSKINEALVSCFNSQHLGGWNENHITTKVMEAIESLGLEIDWIDKAQKVRWEGFKLKGTPETSFGDIAVIVKVWVTSDRFVEGVAFYEAKRQFFDDKWNPKGFTSIKQEQLANIISKTHASNVLLYDVDLEEQKACASAVPTALVDELEKAKLASNSGRVLHHYGDLWVKSLGNNLLGMHLDFRKESVDEIKKLSHGVDRPLIIINAAVAKMKTLEPKIDNSFINKNLYERLTTPNEPGPAVKTEPRNDGPGGPRM
;
A
#
# COMPACT_ATOMS: atom_id res chain seq x y z
N MET A 1 -8.92 16.38 15.93
CA MET A 1 -8.31 17.33 14.96
C MET A 1 -9.40 17.78 13.99
N LYS A 2 -9.38 19.00 13.42
CA LYS A 2 -10.32 19.33 12.32
C LYS A 2 -9.84 18.71 11.01
N TYR A 3 -10.75 18.44 10.09
CA TYR A 3 -10.41 17.84 8.79
C TYR A 3 -9.39 18.67 8.00
N GLN A 4 -9.54 20.00 7.98
CA GLN A 4 -8.60 20.88 7.27
C GLN A 4 -7.21 20.88 7.92
N ASP A 5 -7.12 20.78 9.25
CA ASP A 5 -5.84 20.69 9.95
C ASP A 5 -5.11 19.40 9.57
N TRP A 6 -5.86 18.29 9.50
CA TRP A 6 -5.33 17.00 9.04
C TRP A 6 -4.80 17.08 7.61
N LEU A 7 -5.55 17.71 6.69
CA LEU A 7 -5.10 17.90 5.31
C LEU A 7 -3.79 18.70 5.24
N ASN A 8 -3.67 19.76 6.03
CA ASN A 8 -2.47 20.59 6.03
C ASN A 8 -1.26 19.83 6.58
N GLU A 9 -1.44 19.11 7.70
CA GLU A 9 -0.38 18.33 8.33
C GLU A 9 0.07 17.16 7.43
N ALA A 10 -0.87 16.41 6.87
CA ALA A 10 -0.61 15.35 5.90
C ALA A 10 0.12 15.87 4.66
N ASN A 11 -0.27 17.02 4.13
CA ASN A 11 0.42 17.62 2.98
C ASN A 11 1.87 18.02 3.33
N SER A 12 2.11 18.58 4.52
CA SER A 12 3.46 18.88 5.00
C SER A 12 4.31 17.62 5.07
N LYS A 13 3.78 16.55 5.68
CA LYS A 13 4.46 15.26 5.83
C LYS A 13 4.79 14.60 4.50
N ILE A 14 3.86 14.64 3.54
CA ILE A 14 4.10 14.16 2.17
C ILE A 14 5.24 14.95 1.53
N ASN A 15 5.18 16.28 1.60
CA ASN A 15 6.17 17.14 0.97
C ASN A 15 7.56 16.96 1.60
N GLU A 16 7.66 16.86 2.93
CA GLU A 16 8.90 16.53 3.65
C GLU A 16 9.49 15.20 3.17
N ALA A 17 8.66 14.16 3.03
CA ALA A 17 9.09 12.85 2.53
C ALA A 17 9.59 12.94 1.08
N LEU A 18 8.88 13.65 0.21
CA LEU A 18 9.28 13.86 -1.19
C LEU A 18 10.62 14.60 -1.30
N VAL A 19 10.78 15.70 -0.56
CA VAL A 19 12.03 16.47 -0.53
C VAL A 19 13.20 15.60 -0.03
N SER A 20 12.98 14.81 1.03
CA SER A 20 14.00 13.89 1.55
C SER A 20 14.43 12.85 0.51
N CYS A 21 13.46 12.24 -0.19
CA CYS A 21 13.72 11.28 -1.28
C CYS A 21 14.48 11.95 -2.44
N PHE A 22 14.08 13.17 -2.82
CA PHE A 22 14.70 13.89 -3.91
C PHE A 22 16.14 14.34 -3.57
N ASN A 23 16.39 14.82 -2.36
CA ASN A 23 17.73 15.23 -1.92
C ASN A 23 18.72 14.04 -1.87
N SER A 24 18.21 12.83 -1.63
CA SER A 24 18.97 11.58 -1.65
C SER A 24 18.97 10.88 -3.02
N GLN A 25 18.57 11.55 -4.10
CA GLN A 25 18.45 10.94 -5.44
C GLN A 25 19.75 10.36 -5.99
N HIS A 26 20.91 10.93 -5.64
CA HIS A 26 22.23 10.41 -6.02
C HIS A 26 22.53 9.03 -5.41
N LEU A 27 21.82 8.66 -4.34
CA LEU A 27 21.82 7.33 -3.71
C LEU A 27 20.63 6.46 -4.17
N GLY A 28 19.87 6.92 -5.16
CA GLY A 28 18.63 6.27 -5.60
C GLY A 28 17.39 6.63 -4.80
N GLY A 29 17.42 7.69 -3.98
CA GLY A 29 16.25 8.15 -3.20
C GLY A 29 15.03 8.53 -4.05
N TRP A 30 15.24 9.01 -5.28
CA TRP A 30 14.17 9.30 -6.24
C TRP A 30 13.73 8.04 -7.02
N ASN A 31 13.48 6.97 -6.28
CA ASN A 31 12.94 5.71 -6.78
C ASN A 31 11.47 5.58 -6.38
N GLU A 32 10.59 5.24 -7.32
CA GLU A 32 9.14 5.19 -7.13
C GLU A 32 8.72 4.31 -5.94
N ASN A 33 9.34 3.14 -5.79
CA ASN A 33 9.05 2.26 -4.66
C ASN A 33 9.47 2.85 -3.33
N HIS A 34 10.65 3.48 -3.28
CA HIS A 34 11.16 4.13 -2.07
C HIS A 34 10.31 5.34 -1.68
N ILE A 35 9.97 6.19 -2.66
CA ILE A 35 9.10 7.35 -2.46
C ILE A 35 7.75 6.91 -1.89
N THR A 36 7.10 5.93 -2.52
CA THR A 36 5.81 5.40 -2.06
C THR A 36 5.89 4.90 -0.63
N THR A 37 6.93 4.14 -0.26
CA THR A 37 7.11 3.70 1.14
C THR A 37 7.24 4.89 2.09
N LYS A 38 8.11 5.86 1.79
CA LYS A 38 8.34 7.02 2.66
C LYS A 38 7.11 7.90 2.84
N VAL A 39 6.37 8.09 1.75
CA VAL A 39 5.13 8.87 1.75
C VAL A 39 4.03 8.16 2.56
N MET A 40 3.90 6.84 2.44
CA MET A 40 2.94 6.07 3.25
C MET A 40 3.32 6.06 4.74
N GLU A 41 4.60 5.85 5.09
CA GLU A 41 5.10 5.97 6.47
C GLU A 41 4.78 7.35 7.06
N ALA A 42 4.94 8.41 6.26
CA ALA A 42 4.68 9.79 6.69
C ALA A 42 3.19 10.02 7.00
N ILE A 43 2.28 9.49 6.20
CA ILE A 43 0.83 9.58 6.45
C ILE A 43 0.41 8.69 7.63
N GLU A 44 0.90 7.46 7.72
CA GLU A 44 0.58 6.56 8.85
C GLU A 44 1.03 7.13 10.19
N SER A 45 2.10 7.94 10.20
CA SER A 45 2.57 8.62 11.42
C SER A 45 1.54 9.60 12.02
N LEU A 46 0.52 10.00 11.24
CA LEU A 46 -0.60 10.83 11.70
C LEU A 46 -1.72 10.03 12.38
N GLY A 47 -1.61 8.71 12.40
CA GLY A 47 -2.55 7.81 13.03
C GLY A 47 -3.46 7.07 12.05
N LEU A 48 -3.79 5.84 12.42
CA LEU A 48 -4.65 4.93 11.65
C LEU A 48 -6.13 5.03 12.04
N GLU A 49 -6.43 5.60 13.22
CA GLU A 49 -7.80 5.94 13.63
C GLU A 49 -7.94 7.45 13.67
N ILE A 50 -8.96 7.97 12.98
CA ILE A 50 -9.22 9.40 12.91
C ILE A 50 -10.66 9.66 13.36
N ASP A 51 -10.76 10.57 14.31
CA ASP A 51 -12.01 11.12 14.81
C ASP A 51 -11.93 12.65 14.62
N TRP A 52 -12.49 13.13 13.51
CA TRP A 52 -12.47 14.55 13.19
C TRP A 52 -13.54 15.28 13.99
N ILE A 53 -13.17 16.41 14.58
CA ILE A 53 -14.06 17.20 15.43
C ILE A 53 -15.23 17.80 14.62
N ASP A 54 -15.02 18.02 13.33
CA ASP A 54 -15.93 18.71 12.40
C ASP A 54 -16.54 17.77 11.33
N LYS A 55 -16.41 16.45 11.50
CA LYS A 55 -17.06 15.44 10.63
C LYS A 55 -17.83 14.44 11.48
N ALA A 56 -18.88 13.88 10.91
CA ALA A 56 -19.73 12.91 11.64
C ALA A 56 -19.12 11.50 11.66
N GLN A 57 -18.21 11.21 10.74
CA GLN A 57 -17.62 9.91 10.54
C GLN A 57 -16.39 9.73 11.45
N LYS A 58 -16.39 8.65 12.25
CA LYS A 58 -15.16 8.06 12.79
C LYS A 58 -14.64 7.05 11.78
N VAL A 59 -13.32 7.03 11.57
CA VAL A 59 -12.71 6.21 10.54
C VAL A 59 -11.46 5.51 11.05
N ARG A 60 -11.21 4.32 10.52
CA ARG A 60 -9.96 3.57 10.69
C ARG A 60 -9.50 3.16 9.32
N TRP A 61 -8.22 3.28 9.05
CA TRP A 61 -7.68 2.94 7.75
C TRP A 61 -6.32 2.26 7.88
N GLU A 62 -5.95 1.50 6.85
CA GLU A 62 -4.66 0.86 6.74
C GLU A 62 -4.20 0.95 5.27
N GLY A 63 -2.93 1.28 5.06
CA GLY A 63 -2.30 1.37 3.75
C GLY A 63 -1.47 0.12 3.45
N PHE A 64 -1.53 -0.36 2.22
CA PHE A 64 -0.78 -1.53 1.78
C PHE A 64 -0.06 -1.23 0.48
N LYS A 65 1.26 -1.42 0.46
CA LYS A 65 2.01 -1.49 -0.80
C LYS A 65 1.79 -2.86 -1.43
N LEU A 66 1.17 -2.88 -2.60
CA LEU A 66 0.90 -4.10 -3.35
C LEU A 66 2.16 -4.55 -4.10
N LYS A 67 2.26 -5.86 -4.35
CA LYS A 67 3.35 -6.48 -5.13
C LYS A 67 2.83 -7.59 -6.02
N GLY A 68 3.40 -7.77 -7.21
CA GLY A 68 3.08 -8.90 -8.10
C GLY A 68 1.69 -8.79 -8.70
N THR A 69 0.91 -9.89 -8.73
CA THR A 69 -0.41 -9.89 -9.37
C THR A 69 -1.38 -8.84 -8.82
N PRO A 70 -1.48 -8.61 -7.48
CA PRO A 70 -2.26 -7.50 -6.94
C PRO A 70 -1.82 -6.12 -7.44
N GLU A 71 -0.51 -5.88 -7.54
CA GLU A 71 0.05 -4.62 -8.04
C GLU A 71 -0.34 -4.38 -9.49
N THR A 72 -0.21 -5.40 -10.35
CA THR A 72 -0.67 -5.30 -11.74
C THR A 72 -2.18 -5.06 -11.85
N SER A 73 -2.96 -5.63 -10.92
CA SER A 73 -4.43 -5.61 -10.96
C SER A 73 -5.05 -4.33 -10.42
N PHE A 74 -4.42 -3.72 -9.42
CA PHE A 74 -5.02 -2.60 -8.68
C PHE A 74 -4.09 -1.39 -8.55
N GLY A 75 -2.80 -1.54 -8.84
CA GLY A 75 -1.78 -0.51 -8.72
C GLY A 75 -0.88 -0.69 -7.49
N ASP A 76 0.02 0.25 -7.27
CA ASP A 76 1.04 0.19 -6.21
C ASP A 76 0.50 0.17 -4.78
N ILE A 77 -0.63 0.82 -4.51
CA ILE A 77 -1.13 1.06 -3.16
C ILE A 77 -2.61 0.70 -3.07
N ALA A 78 -2.99 0.00 -2.00
CA ALA A 78 -4.38 -0.12 -1.57
C ALA A 78 -4.56 0.55 -0.20
N VAL A 79 -5.61 1.33 -0.05
CA VAL A 79 -6.00 1.98 1.21
C VAL A 79 -7.35 1.42 1.61
N ILE A 80 -7.37 0.52 2.61
CA ILE A 80 -8.62 0.01 3.18
C ILE A 80 -9.10 1.03 4.21
N VAL A 81 -10.36 1.43 4.10
CA VAL A 81 -11.00 2.36 5.03
C VAL A 81 -12.25 1.71 5.60
N LYS A 82 -12.35 1.73 6.93
CA LYS A 82 -13.52 1.37 7.71
C LYS A 82 -14.15 2.66 8.24
N VAL A 83 -15.36 2.93 7.81
CA VAL A 83 -16.13 4.14 8.17
C VAL A 83 -17.29 3.74 9.07
N TRP A 84 -17.32 4.25 10.30
CA TRP A 84 -18.45 4.04 11.21
C TRP A 84 -19.61 4.96 10.84
N VAL A 85 -20.78 4.36 10.63
CA VAL A 85 -22.05 5.06 10.36
C VAL A 85 -22.81 5.25 11.68
N THR A 86 -22.70 4.29 12.59
CA THR A 86 -23.21 4.35 13.98
C THR A 86 -22.16 3.73 14.92
N SER A 87 -22.44 3.69 16.23
CA SER A 87 -21.56 3.06 17.21
C SER A 87 -21.30 1.57 16.96
N ASP A 88 -22.23 0.88 16.28
CA ASP A 88 -22.23 -0.56 16.05
C ASP A 88 -22.20 -0.95 14.56
N ARG A 89 -22.38 0.00 13.63
CA ARG A 89 -22.39 -0.24 12.19
C ARG A 89 -21.30 0.51 11.47
N PHE A 90 -20.67 -0.18 10.53
CA PHE A 90 -19.63 0.37 9.69
C PHE A 90 -19.75 -0.16 8.25
N VAL A 91 -19.13 0.56 7.33
CA VAL A 91 -18.88 0.11 5.97
C VAL A 91 -17.38 0.06 5.73
N GLU A 92 -16.94 -0.89 4.92
CA GLU A 92 -15.54 -1.01 4.51
C GLU A 92 -15.45 -0.81 3.00
N GLY A 93 -14.49 -0.02 2.58
CA GLY A 93 -14.18 0.18 1.18
C GLY A 93 -12.66 0.29 0.98
N VAL A 94 -12.24 0.19 -0.27
CA VAL A 94 -10.83 0.29 -0.64
C VAL A 94 -10.63 1.32 -1.75
N ALA A 95 -9.60 2.15 -1.62
CA ALA A 95 -9.11 3.01 -2.68
C ALA A 95 -7.75 2.50 -3.17
N PHE A 96 -7.49 2.70 -4.45
CA PHE A 96 -6.28 2.22 -5.10
C PHE A 96 -5.49 3.34 -5.76
N TYR A 97 -4.16 3.22 -5.73
CA TYR A 97 -3.27 4.18 -6.34
C TYR A 97 -2.16 3.51 -7.14
N GLU A 98 -2.03 3.88 -8.41
CA GLU A 98 -0.87 3.58 -9.25
C GLU A 98 0.14 4.72 -9.12
N ALA A 99 1.30 4.48 -8.51
CA ALA A 99 2.27 5.51 -8.22
C ALA A 99 3.19 5.76 -9.42
N LYS A 100 3.45 7.03 -9.73
CA LYS A 100 4.36 7.46 -10.79
C LYS A 100 5.18 8.65 -10.34
N ARG A 101 6.48 8.61 -10.59
CA ARG A 101 7.38 9.74 -10.32
C ARG A 101 7.63 10.58 -11.57
N GLN A 102 7.89 11.87 -11.35
CA GLN A 102 8.42 12.75 -12.37
C GLN A 102 9.83 12.29 -12.79
N PHE A 103 10.09 12.34 -14.09
CA PHE A 103 11.44 12.18 -14.64
C PHE A 103 11.99 13.54 -15.06
N PHE A 104 13.30 13.69 -14.98
CA PHE A 104 14.00 14.93 -15.31
C PHE A 104 15.06 14.66 -16.38
N ASP A 105 15.38 15.66 -17.19
CA ASP A 105 16.55 15.63 -18.06
C ASP A 105 17.83 16.07 -17.33
N ASP A 106 18.97 16.07 -18.03
CA ASP A 106 20.28 16.46 -17.45
C ASP A 106 20.34 17.93 -16.99
N LYS A 107 19.37 18.74 -17.39
CA LYS A 107 19.21 20.15 -17.01
C LYS A 107 18.10 20.36 -15.97
N TRP A 108 17.57 19.29 -15.40
CA TRP A 108 16.47 19.29 -14.45
C TRP A 108 15.12 19.79 -14.99
N ASN A 109 14.92 19.76 -16.30
CA ASN A 109 13.61 20.03 -16.87
C ASN A 109 12.69 18.81 -16.68
N PRO A 110 11.41 19.00 -16.35
CA PRO A 110 10.46 17.90 -16.21
C PRO A 110 10.19 17.24 -17.56
N LYS A 111 10.47 15.94 -17.66
CA LYS A 111 10.21 15.11 -18.86
C LYS A 111 8.82 14.50 -18.87
N GLY A 112 8.15 14.43 -17.73
CA GLY A 112 6.88 13.74 -17.57
C GLY A 112 6.99 12.42 -16.84
N PHE A 113 5.83 11.79 -16.69
CA PHE A 113 5.64 10.53 -15.97
C PHE A 113 5.85 9.35 -16.92
N THR A 114 7.06 9.23 -17.47
CA THR A 114 7.38 8.31 -18.56
C THR A 114 7.25 6.82 -18.21
N SER A 115 7.06 6.48 -16.92
CA SER A 115 6.79 5.11 -16.46
C SER A 115 5.31 4.71 -16.56
N ILE A 116 4.42 5.62 -16.98
CA ILE A 116 3.01 5.29 -17.23
C ILE A 116 2.91 4.29 -18.38
N LYS A 117 2.12 3.23 -18.18
CA LYS A 117 1.85 2.21 -19.18
C LYS A 117 0.35 2.07 -19.39
N GLN A 118 -0.12 2.38 -20.59
CA GLN A 118 -1.54 2.32 -20.93
C GLN A 118 -2.17 0.95 -20.64
N GLU A 119 -1.49 -0.16 -20.95
CA GLU A 119 -1.98 -1.51 -20.67
C GLU A 119 -2.25 -1.75 -19.18
N GLN A 120 -1.38 -1.23 -18.31
CA GLN A 120 -1.55 -1.33 -16.86
C GLN A 120 -2.75 -0.51 -16.39
N LEU A 121 -2.90 0.72 -16.89
CA LEU A 121 -4.06 1.56 -16.56
C LEU A 121 -5.38 0.89 -16.98
N ALA A 122 -5.44 0.37 -18.21
CA ALA A 122 -6.61 -0.34 -18.73
C ALA A 122 -6.94 -1.58 -17.88
N ASN A 123 -5.92 -2.35 -17.46
CA ASN A 123 -6.14 -3.47 -16.55
C ASN A 123 -6.73 -3.02 -15.21
N ILE A 124 -6.15 -1.99 -14.57
CA ILE A 124 -6.64 -1.46 -13.29
C ILE A 124 -8.10 -0.99 -13.41
N ILE A 125 -8.44 -0.23 -14.46
CA ILE A 125 -9.80 0.27 -14.71
C ILE A 125 -10.80 -0.89 -14.85
N SER A 126 -10.40 -2.00 -15.49
CA SER A 126 -11.25 -3.19 -15.61
C SER A 126 -11.57 -3.86 -14.28
N LYS A 127 -10.70 -3.67 -13.27
CA LYS A 127 -10.81 -4.28 -11.94
C LYS A 127 -11.53 -3.40 -10.96
N THR A 128 -11.34 -2.09 -10.99
CA THR A 128 -11.92 -1.16 -10.00
C THR A 128 -12.18 0.23 -10.57
N HIS A 129 -13.25 0.85 -10.09
CA HIS A 129 -13.58 2.24 -10.37
C HIS A 129 -12.93 3.21 -9.37
N ALA A 130 -12.40 2.71 -8.25
CA ALA A 130 -11.84 3.51 -7.17
C ALA A 130 -10.30 3.60 -7.26
N SER A 131 -9.78 3.82 -8.46
CA SER A 131 -8.33 3.94 -8.69
C SER A 131 -7.94 5.34 -9.18
N ASN A 132 -6.77 5.80 -8.72
CA ASN A 132 -6.14 7.02 -9.19
C ASN A 132 -4.67 6.75 -9.55
N VAL A 133 -4.10 7.55 -10.45
CA VAL A 133 -2.65 7.66 -10.61
C VAL A 133 -2.15 8.71 -9.63
N LEU A 134 -1.24 8.29 -8.74
CA LEU A 134 -0.55 9.12 -7.76
C LEU A 134 0.77 9.61 -8.35
N LEU A 135 0.89 10.93 -8.54
CA LEU A 135 2.00 11.57 -9.22
C LEU A 135 2.89 12.28 -8.20
N TYR A 136 4.17 11.91 -8.14
CA TYR A 136 5.19 12.55 -7.29
C TYR A 136 6.07 13.50 -8.10
N ASP A 137 6.22 14.73 -7.63
CA ASP A 137 7.06 15.74 -8.30
C ASP A 137 7.79 16.64 -7.28
N VAL A 138 8.92 17.18 -7.73
CA VAL A 138 9.65 18.29 -7.12
C VAL A 138 9.90 19.33 -8.20
N ASP A 139 9.41 20.54 -7.95
CA ASP A 139 9.60 21.70 -8.79
C ASP A 139 10.70 22.58 -8.20
N LEU A 140 11.87 22.56 -8.85
CA LEU A 140 13.06 23.29 -8.41
C LEU A 140 12.97 24.79 -8.65
N GLU A 141 12.20 25.23 -9.65
CA GLU A 141 12.01 26.67 -9.91
C GLU A 141 11.18 27.29 -8.81
N GLU A 142 10.14 26.57 -8.41
CA GLU A 142 9.16 27.00 -7.43
C GLU A 142 9.50 26.54 -5.99
N GLN A 143 10.59 25.79 -5.83
CA GLN A 143 11.07 25.24 -4.56
C GLN A 143 9.97 24.48 -3.78
N LYS A 144 9.18 23.67 -4.50
CA LYS A 144 8.03 22.95 -3.96
C LYS A 144 8.07 21.48 -4.32
N ALA A 145 7.69 20.63 -3.38
CA ALA A 145 7.31 19.25 -3.66
C ALA A 145 5.79 19.13 -3.68
N CYS A 146 5.27 18.19 -4.46
CA CYS A 146 3.86 17.87 -4.43
C CYS A 146 3.59 16.41 -4.79
N ALA A 147 2.50 15.90 -4.22
CA ALA A 147 1.84 14.70 -4.69
C ALA A 147 0.44 15.08 -5.18
N SER A 148 0.05 14.63 -6.37
CA SER A 148 -1.31 14.80 -6.87
C SER A 148 -1.93 13.46 -7.23
N ALA A 149 -3.25 13.37 -7.18
CA ALA A 149 -3.99 12.20 -7.66
C ALA A 149 -4.90 12.60 -8.83
N VAL A 150 -4.84 11.81 -9.90
CA VAL A 150 -5.69 11.94 -11.08
C VAL A 150 -6.44 10.63 -11.26
N PRO A 151 -7.76 10.61 -11.51
CA PRO A 151 -8.48 9.35 -11.75
C PRO A 151 -7.81 8.51 -12.85
N THR A 152 -7.62 7.20 -12.63
CA THR A 152 -6.90 6.33 -13.57
C THR A 152 -7.54 6.34 -14.96
N ALA A 153 -8.87 6.34 -15.01
CA ALA A 153 -9.62 6.44 -16.27
C ALA A 153 -9.30 7.73 -17.06
N LEU A 154 -9.09 8.85 -16.37
CA LEU A 154 -8.73 10.10 -17.02
C LEU A 154 -7.29 10.04 -17.56
N VAL A 155 -6.35 9.49 -16.79
CA VAL A 155 -4.95 9.33 -17.25
C VAL A 155 -4.86 8.37 -18.44
N ASP A 156 -5.66 7.30 -18.45
CA ASP A 156 -5.73 6.36 -19.59
C ASP A 156 -6.18 7.06 -20.88
N GLU A 157 -7.21 7.90 -20.82
CA GLU A 157 -7.64 8.70 -21.97
C GLU A 157 -6.61 9.74 -22.40
N LEU A 158 -5.95 10.41 -21.44
CA LEU A 158 -4.86 11.34 -21.74
C LEU A 158 -3.67 10.63 -22.38
N GLU A 159 -3.35 9.41 -21.95
CA GLU A 159 -2.25 8.63 -22.53
C GLU A 159 -2.58 8.10 -23.92
N LYS A 160 -3.82 7.67 -24.19
CA LYS A 160 -4.31 7.37 -25.55
C LYS A 160 -4.15 8.57 -26.48
N ALA A 161 -4.38 9.77 -25.97
CA ALA A 161 -4.16 11.03 -26.68
C ALA A 161 -2.67 11.48 -26.74
N LYS A 162 -1.74 10.71 -26.14
CA LYS A 162 -0.31 11.02 -26.01
C LYS A 162 0.00 12.32 -25.25
N LEU A 163 -0.89 12.69 -24.33
CA LEU A 163 -0.79 13.88 -23.48
C LEU A 163 -0.25 13.58 -22.08
N ALA A 164 -0.14 12.32 -21.65
CA ALA A 164 0.33 11.97 -20.30
C ALA A 164 1.85 11.77 -20.23
N SER A 165 2.43 11.01 -21.17
CA SER A 165 3.86 10.65 -21.12
C SER A 165 4.87 11.73 -21.58
N ASN A 166 4.47 12.76 -22.34
CA ASN A 166 5.40 13.69 -23.02
C ASN A 166 5.21 15.18 -22.67
N SER A 167 4.52 15.48 -21.58
CA SER A 167 3.97 16.82 -21.33
C SER A 167 4.49 17.46 -20.04
N GLY A 168 5.61 16.97 -19.50
CA GLY A 168 6.23 17.51 -18.29
C GLY A 168 5.30 17.40 -17.07
N ARG A 169 4.62 18.50 -16.72
CA ARG A 169 3.76 18.59 -15.53
C ARG A 169 2.26 18.61 -15.82
N VAL A 170 1.84 18.47 -17.09
CA VAL A 170 0.44 18.66 -17.50
C VAL A 170 -0.54 17.78 -16.73
N LEU A 171 -0.18 16.55 -16.36
CA LEU A 171 -1.07 15.67 -15.59
C LEU A 171 -1.48 16.26 -14.24
N HIS A 172 -0.64 17.07 -13.59
CA HIS A 172 -1.00 17.74 -12.34
C HIS A 172 -2.19 18.70 -12.50
N HIS A 173 -2.42 19.24 -13.70
CA HIS A 173 -3.55 20.13 -13.96
C HIS A 173 -4.90 19.41 -14.07
N TYR A 174 -4.88 18.09 -14.25
CA TYR A 174 -6.08 17.26 -14.34
C TYR A 174 -6.46 16.59 -13.01
N GLY A 175 -5.66 16.80 -11.96
CA GLY A 175 -5.86 16.21 -10.65
C GLY A 175 -5.97 17.23 -9.54
N ASP A 176 -6.09 16.70 -8.33
CA ASP A 176 -6.00 17.47 -7.09
C ASP A 176 -4.78 17.02 -6.29
N LEU A 177 -4.38 17.81 -5.28
CA LEU A 177 -3.40 17.36 -4.30
C LEU A 177 -3.84 16.00 -3.71
N TRP A 178 -2.92 15.03 -3.65
CA TRP A 178 -3.25 13.67 -3.23
C TRP A 178 -3.85 13.65 -1.83
N VAL A 179 -3.40 14.53 -0.95
CA VAL A 179 -3.94 14.68 0.40
C VAL A 179 -5.46 14.92 0.43
N LYS A 180 -6.00 15.65 -0.55
CA LYS A 180 -7.45 15.87 -0.67
C LYS A 180 -8.15 14.58 -1.10
N SER A 181 -7.63 13.90 -2.12
CA SER A 181 -8.18 12.62 -2.59
C SER A 181 -8.14 11.56 -1.50
N LEU A 182 -7.02 11.45 -0.78
CA LEU A 182 -6.89 10.57 0.37
C LEU A 182 -7.84 10.97 1.49
N GLY A 183 -7.91 12.25 1.85
CA GLY A 183 -8.86 12.74 2.86
C GLY A 183 -10.32 12.41 2.49
N ASN A 184 -10.67 12.50 1.20
CA ASN A 184 -11.98 12.09 0.70
C ASN A 184 -12.20 10.58 0.84
N ASN A 185 -11.20 9.76 0.52
CA ASN A 185 -11.24 8.32 0.76
C ASN A 185 -11.44 7.98 2.23
N LEU A 186 -10.72 8.67 3.12
CA LEU A 186 -10.86 8.48 4.56
C LEU A 186 -12.26 8.87 5.03
N LEU A 187 -12.93 9.86 4.41
CA LEU A 187 -14.35 10.18 4.66
C LEU A 187 -15.34 9.16 4.08
N GLY A 188 -14.88 8.10 3.43
CA GLY A 188 -15.74 7.10 2.77
C GLY A 188 -16.16 7.47 1.35
N MET A 189 -15.54 8.47 0.72
CA MET A 189 -15.85 8.87 -0.65
C MET A 189 -14.89 8.21 -1.65
N HIS A 190 -15.39 7.91 -2.85
CA HIS A 190 -14.58 7.32 -3.94
C HIS A 190 -13.87 6.02 -3.55
N LEU A 191 -14.51 5.20 -2.71
CA LEU A 191 -14.03 3.86 -2.35
C LEU A 191 -14.77 2.81 -3.18
N ASP A 192 -14.10 1.69 -3.42
CA ASP A 192 -14.74 0.47 -3.91
C ASP A 192 -15.30 -0.32 -2.72
N PHE A 193 -16.62 -0.38 -2.63
CA PHE A 193 -17.35 -1.08 -1.57
C PHE A 193 -17.69 -2.53 -1.92
N ARG A 194 -17.29 -3.01 -3.11
CA ARG A 194 -17.55 -4.40 -3.49
C ARG A 194 -16.81 -5.34 -2.55
N LYS A 195 -17.54 -6.31 -2.03
CA LYS A 195 -17.03 -7.26 -1.04
C LYS A 195 -15.81 -8.01 -1.57
N GLU A 196 -15.81 -8.36 -2.86
CA GLU A 196 -14.73 -9.06 -3.52
C GLU A 196 -13.42 -8.26 -3.46
N SER A 197 -13.47 -6.95 -3.75
CA SER A 197 -12.31 -6.06 -3.72
C SER A 197 -11.77 -5.89 -2.30
N VAL A 198 -12.65 -5.70 -1.31
CA VAL A 198 -12.24 -5.57 0.10
C VAL A 198 -11.64 -6.86 0.63
N ASP A 199 -12.29 -8.00 0.39
CA ASP A 199 -11.83 -9.31 0.86
C ASP A 199 -10.50 -9.73 0.21
N GLU A 200 -10.29 -9.38 -1.06
CA GLU A 200 -9.02 -9.63 -1.76
C GLU A 200 -7.85 -8.91 -1.07
N ILE A 201 -7.97 -7.61 -0.79
CA ILE A 201 -6.89 -6.86 -0.14
C ILE A 201 -6.69 -7.29 1.32
N LYS A 202 -7.77 -7.61 2.05
CA LYS A 202 -7.65 -8.16 3.41
C LYS A 202 -6.91 -9.51 3.45
N LYS A 203 -7.07 -10.36 2.44
CA LYS A 203 -6.29 -11.61 2.35
C LYS A 203 -4.81 -11.34 2.16
N LEU A 204 -4.46 -10.29 1.42
CA LEU A 204 -3.07 -9.87 1.21
C LEU A 204 -2.45 -9.34 2.50
N SER A 205 -3.17 -8.53 3.28
CA SER A 205 -2.66 -8.04 4.57
C SER A 205 -2.41 -9.18 5.56
N HIS A 206 -3.25 -10.22 5.54
CA HIS A 206 -3.06 -11.44 6.33
C HIS A 206 -1.98 -12.39 5.77
N GLY A 207 -1.45 -12.13 4.59
CA GLY A 207 -0.42 -12.94 3.92
C GLY A 207 1.00 -12.37 4.05
N VAL A 208 1.15 -11.04 4.14
CA VAL A 208 2.46 -10.36 4.00
C VAL A 208 3.19 -10.16 5.32
N ASP A 209 2.48 -9.98 6.44
CA ASP A 209 3.10 -9.81 7.77
C ASP A 209 2.53 -10.82 8.77
N ARG A 210 2.80 -12.11 8.53
CA ARG A 210 2.64 -13.09 9.61
C ARG A 210 3.92 -13.04 10.43
N PRO A 211 3.89 -12.56 11.68
CA PRO A 211 5.03 -12.78 12.56
C PRO A 211 5.26 -14.29 12.64
N LEU A 212 6.47 -14.73 12.27
CA LEU A 212 6.90 -16.13 12.43
C LEU A 212 6.73 -16.60 13.89
N ILE A 213 6.82 -15.67 14.83
CA ILE A 213 6.72 -15.88 16.26
C ILE A 213 5.93 -14.71 16.88
N ILE A 214 4.87 -15.01 17.63
CA ILE A 214 4.21 -14.04 18.51
C ILE A 214 4.67 -14.28 19.94
N ILE A 215 5.25 -13.25 20.58
CA ILE A 215 5.60 -13.28 22.00
C ILE A 215 4.58 -12.39 22.73
N ASN A 216 3.71 -13.00 23.55
CA ASN A 216 2.81 -12.27 24.43
C ASN A 216 3.39 -12.30 25.85
N ALA A 217 3.74 -11.12 26.37
CA ALA A 217 4.34 -10.97 27.69
C ALA A 217 3.55 -9.94 28.50
N ALA A 218 3.23 -10.29 29.74
CA ALA A 218 2.52 -9.40 30.64
C ALA A 218 3.33 -9.26 31.94
N VAL A 219 3.61 -8.01 32.34
CA VAL A 219 4.47 -7.70 33.49
C VAL A 219 3.68 -6.84 34.47
N ALA A 220 3.67 -7.23 35.74
CA ALA A 220 3.10 -6.44 36.83
C ALA A 220 4.23 -5.92 37.73
N LYS A 221 4.22 -4.61 38.01
CA LYS A 221 5.21 -3.97 38.90
C LYS A 221 4.89 -4.19 40.39
N MET A 222 3.68 -4.63 40.71
CA MET A 222 3.20 -4.86 42.07
C MET A 222 2.84 -6.34 42.25
N LYS A 223 3.28 -6.95 43.37
CA LYS A 223 3.04 -8.37 43.68
C LYS A 223 1.56 -8.78 43.77
N THR A 224 0.64 -7.83 43.84
CA THR A 224 -0.80 -8.03 44.08
C THR A 224 -1.66 -8.08 42.83
N LEU A 225 -1.11 -7.79 41.65
CA LEU A 225 -1.83 -7.89 40.38
C LEU A 225 -1.26 -9.05 39.59
N GLU A 226 -2.05 -10.10 39.41
CA GLU A 226 -1.71 -11.18 38.47
C GLU A 226 -2.04 -10.72 37.05
N PRO A 227 -1.05 -10.49 36.20
CA PRO A 227 -1.32 -10.12 34.82
C PRO A 227 -1.95 -11.31 34.09
N LYS A 228 -3.11 -11.09 33.45
CA LYS A 228 -3.73 -12.07 32.57
C LYS A 228 -3.37 -11.78 31.13
N ILE A 229 -2.91 -12.81 30.44
CA ILE A 229 -2.62 -12.74 29.01
C ILE A 229 -3.94 -12.83 28.25
N ASP A 230 -4.29 -11.76 27.54
CA ASP A 230 -5.37 -11.80 26.55
C ASP A 230 -4.80 -12.26 25.21
N ASN A 231 -5.33 -13.37 24.69
CA ASN A 231 -4.95 -13.93 23.38
C ASN A 231 -6.13 -13.89 22.39
N SER A 232 -7.22 -13.20 22.72
CA SER A 232 -8.45 -13.18 21.90
C SER A 232 -8.25 -12.57 20.50
N PHE A 233 -7.24 -11.73 20.32
CA PHE A 233 -6.85 -11.16 19.04
C PHE A 233 -5.94 -12.06 18.19
N ILE A 234 -5.43 -13.17 18.76
CA ILE A 234 -4.58 -14.12 18.04
C ILE A 234 -5.45 -15.25 17.49
N ASN A 235 -5.56 -15.33 16.17
CA ASN A 235 -6.22 -16.46 15.51
C ASN A 235 -5.33 -17.72 15.59
N LYS A 236 -5.58 -18.57 16.59
CA LYS A 236 -4.79 -19.77 16.90
C LYS A 236 -4.67 -20.74 15.72
N ASN A 237 -5.71 -20.86 14.90
CA ASN A 237 -5.74 -21.76 13.74
C ASN A 237 -4.64 -21.42 12.71
N LEU A 238 -4.14 -20.18 12.70
CA LEU A 238 -3.08 -19.74 11.81
C LEU A 238 -1.67 -20.20 12.26
N TYR A 239 -1.52 -20.66 13.51
CA TYR A 239 -0.24 -21.01 14.13
C TYR A 239 -0.14 -22.48 14.59
N GLU A 240 -1.18 -23.30 14.38
CA GLU A 240 -1.22 -24.71 14.81
C GLU A 240 0.01 -25.51 14.36
N ARG A 241 0.51 -25.23 13.14
CA ARG A 241 1.70 -25.89 12.56
C ARG A 241 3.00 -25.65 13.36
N LEU A 242 3.06 -24.59 14.16
CA LEU A 242 4.22 -24.29 15.02
C LEU A 242 4.11 -24.92 16.41
N THR A 243 2.91 -25.36 16.79
CA THR A 243 2.63 -25.97 18.10
C THR A 243 2.57 -27.49 18.06
N THR A 244 2.39 -28.10 16.89
CA THR A 244 2.54 -29.53 16.70
C THR A 244 4.03 -29.88 16.59
N PRO A 245 4.59 -30.72 17.48
CA PRO A 245 5.91 -31.28 17.27
C PRO A 245 5.94 -31.97 15.91
N ASN A 246 6.95 -31.66 15.09
CA ASN A 246 7.24 -32.51 13.94
C ASN A 246 7.64 -33.88 14.50
N GLU A 247 6.70 -34.83 14.52
CA GLU A 247 7.08 -36.23 14.69
C GLU A 247 7.98 -36.59 13.50
N PRO A 248 9.22 -37.06 13.74
CA PRO A 248 10.04 -37.54 12.65
C PRO A 248 9.30 -38.71 12.01
N GLY A 249 8.88 -38.53 10.75
CA GLY A 249 8.25 -39.58 9.98
C GLY A 249 9.15 -40.82 9.91
N PRO A 250 8.58 -42.03 9.83
CA PRO A 250 9.33 -43.27 9.85
C PRO A 250 10.39 -43.26 8.74
N ALA A 251 11.63 -43.62 9.12
CA ALA A 251 12.77 -43.70 8.22
C ALA A 251 12.39 -44.49 6.96
N VAL A 252 12.55 -43.86 5.80
CA VAL A 252 12.39 -44.50 4.50
C VAL A 252 13.32 -45.71 4.47
N LYS A 253 12.73 -46.92 4.44
CA LYS A 253 13.46 -48.14 4.13
C LYS A 253 14.05 -47.96 2.73
N THR A 254 15.37 -47.81 2.64
CA THR A 254 16.08 -47.93 1.37
C THR A 254 15.81 -49.32 0.80
N GLU A 255 15.12 -49.36 -0.34
CA GLU A 255 14.99 -50.59 -1.12
C GLU A 255 16.39 -51.05 -1.59
N PRO A 256 16.67 -52.36 -1.59
CA PRO A 256 17.93 -52.87 -2.12
C PRO A 256 18.02 -52.58 -3.62
N ARG A 257 19.13 -51.95 -4.04
CA ARG A 257 19.47 -51.83 -5.45
C ARG A 257 19.60 -53.24 -6.04
N ASN A 258 18.77 -53.50 -7.03
CA ASN A 258 18.77 -54.73 -7.82
C ASN A 258 19.88 -54.60 -8.87
N ASP A 259 21.11 -54.98 -8.52
CA ASP A 259 22.23 -55.05 -9.45
C ASP A 259 22.03 -56.25 -10.38
N GLY A 260 21.53 -56.00 -11.59
CA GLY A 260 21.53 -56.93 -12.71
C GLY A 260 22.38 -56.39 -13.87
N PRO A 261 22.73 -57.24 -14.84
CA PRO A 261 23.62 -58.40 -14.66
C PRO A 261 24.96 -58.17 -15.38
N GLY A 262 25.96 -58.93 -14.93
CA GLY A 262 27.30 -58.92 -15.48
C GLY A 262 27.37 -59.29 -16.97
N GLY A 263 28.23 -58.57 -17.66
CA GLY A 263 28.88 -58.96 -18.90
C GLY A 263 30.09 -58.06 -19.08
N PRO A 264 31.31 -58.61 -19.09
CA PRO A 264 31.90 -58.79 -20.40
C PRO A 264 32.77 -60.04 -20.52
N ARG A 265 32.79 -60.65 -21.71
CA ARG A 265 34.00 -60.84 -22.53
C ARG A 265 33.74 -61.83 -23.69
N MET A 266 34.24 -61.40 -24.84
CA MET A 266 34.58 -62.14 -26.08
C MET A 266 33.43 -62.81 -26.84
#